data_AF-A0A183TKH9-F1
#
_entry.id   AF-A0A183TKH9-F1
#
_cell.length_a   1.000
_cell.length_b   1.000
_cell.length_c   1.000
_cell.angle_alpha   90.00
_cell.angle_beta   90.00
_cell.angle_gamma   90.00
#
_symmetry.space_group_name_H-M   'P 1'
#
loop_
_entity.id
_entity.type
_entity.pdbx_description
1 polymer ?
#
loop_
_entity_poly.entity_id
_entity_poly.type
_entity_poly.pdbx_seq_one_letter_code
_entity_poly.pdbx_strand_id
1 'polypeptide(L)'
;LAAAAAAGLAMRLTQLNVQAGGGKLDPTKGLFAPMSSGDVYVPINPEITFHFENYGTNEIRGLYDMFIFSLHLEASSAQLNVSQMTFEETFLLTDVILWPLVAVQRRAKKVWPEGSKGPNHNPCLIYDCEMTGTTQAIALILLGGFIIVGVTNLARVTYGRHLQQQKKVLGGNAKLILYSDDISYVKVAKQASSQQGEQIHIKRLALPNKPLKSNMIDWLRTLRDVRSENVNVFIGCLLDADSFNVVFEYCSRGSVQDIIAKKSINLDWEFKLSLLTDLIQVRIYPAV
;
A
#
# COMPACT_ATOMS: atom_id res chain seq x y z
N LEU A 1 40.72 -33.73 -15.79
CA LEU A 1 39.49 -33.57 -16.60
C LEU A 1 38.85 -32.19 -16.42
N ALA A 2 38.55 -31.77 -15.18
CA ALA A 2 37.89 -30.48 -14.91
C ALA A 2 38.64 -29.25 -15.47
N ALA A 3 39.97 -29.18 -15.31
CA ALA A 3 40.77 -28.09 -15.86
C ALA A 3 40.77 -28.06 -17.40
N ALA A 4 40.84 -29.23 -18.05
CA ALA A 4 40.77 -29.35 -19.50
C ALA A 4 39.39 -28.94 -20.03
N ALA A 5 38.30 -29.35 -19.34
CA ALA A 5 36.94 -28.96 -19.67
C ALA A 5 36.72 -27.45 -19.54
N ALA A 6 37.22 -26.83 -18.47
CA ALA A 6 37.13 -25.39 -18.25
C ALA A 6 37.93 -24.59 -19.30
N ALA A 7 39.16 -25.01 -19.59
CA ALA A 7 39.98 -24.39 -20.63
C ALA A 7 39.33 -24.53 -22.01
N GLY A 8 38.83 -25.72 -22.35
CA GLY A 8 38.12 -25.95 -23.60
C GLY A 8 36.86 -25.10 -23.73
N LEU A 9 36.07 -24.95 -22.65
CA LEU A 9 34.89 -24.09 -22.65
C LEU A 9 35.25 -22.63 -22.90
N ALA A 10 36.27 -22.11 -22.19
CA ALA A 10 36.72 -20.73 -22.38
C ALA A 10 37.18 -20.46 -23.82
N MET A 11 37.93 -21.40 -24.42
CA MET A 11 38.34 -21.31 -25.83
C MET A 11 37.13 -21.33 -26.77
N ARG A 12 36.19 -22.24 -26.55
CA ARG A 12 34.99 -22.38 -27.37
C ARG A 12 34.10 -21.13 -27.32
N LEU A 13 33.88 -20.57 -26.14
CA LEU A 13 33.12 -19.33 -25.97
C LEU A 13 33.80 -18.13 -26.63
N THR A 14 35.13 -18.05 -26.54
CA THR A 14 35.89 -17.01 -27.24
C THR A 14 35.70 -17.11 -28.75
N GLN A 15 35.80 -18.33 -29.30
CA GLN A 15 35.59 -18.58 -30.73
C GLN A 15 34.19 -18.14 -31.20
N LEU A 16 33.15 -18.49 -30.45
CA LEU A 16 31.78 -18.14 -30.79
C LEU A 16 31.55 -16.61 -30.76
N ASN A 17 32.13 -15.91 -29.79
CA ASN A 17 32.04 -14.44 -29.75
C ASN A 17 32.75 -13.76 -30.91
N VAL A 18 33.95 -14.26 -31.30
CA VAL A 18 34.68 -13.73 -32.46
C VAL A 18 33.89 -13.93 -33.76
N GLN A 19 33.28 -15.11 -33.93
CA GLN A 19 32.43 -15.38 -35.11
C GLN A 19 31.21 -14.47 -35.15
N ALA A 20 30.52 -14.29 -34.02
CA ALA A 20 29.36 -13.40 -33.93
C ALA A 20 29.71 -11.92 -34.21
N GLY A 21 30.93 -11.48 -33.88
CA GLY A 21 31.43 -10.14 -34.16
C GLY A 21 32.11 -9.96 -35.52
N GLY A 22 31.92 -10.89 -36.46
CA GLY A 22 32.50 -10.79 -37.81
C GLY A 22 34.03 -10.87 -37.84
N GLY A 23 34.63 -11.65 -36.93
CA GLY A 23 36.08 -11.81 -36.82
C GLY A 23 36.75 -10.90 -35.79
N LYS A 24 35.98 -10.07 -35.07
CA LYS A 24 36.47 -9.22 -33.97
C LYS A 24 35.67 -9.48 -32.70
N LEU A 25 36.33 -9.32 -31.56
CA LEU A 25 35.65 -9.34 -30.27
C LEU A 25 34.89 -8.03 -30.07
N ASP A 26 33.60 -8.14 -29.78
CA ASP A 26 32.76 -7.01 -29.39
C ASP A 26 33.03 -6.68 -27.91
N PRO A 27 33.62 -5.52 -27.59
CA PRO A 27 33.98 -5.16 -26.21
C PRO A 27 32.74 -4.93 -25.32
N THR A 28 31.55 -4.82 -25.91
CA THR A 28 30.29 -4.63 -25.18
C THR A 28 29.64 -5.95 -24.76
N LYS A 29 30.12 -7.09 -25.28
CA LYS A 29 29.57 -8.42 -24.96
C LYS A 29 30.52 -9.20 -24.06
N GLY A 30 29.95 -9.83 -23.03
CA GLY A 30 30.71 -10.69 -22.12
C GLY A 30 31.05 -12.04 -22.77
N LEU A 31 32.13 -12.68 -22.32
CA LEU A 31 32.60 -13.99 -22.80
C LEU A 31 31.50 -15.05 -22.87
N PHE A 32 30.56 -15.02 -21.94
CA PHE A 32 29.50 -16.02 -21.83
C PHE A 32 28.22 -15.71 -22.62
N ALA A 33 28.18 -14.62 -23.39
CA ALA A 33 27.04 -14.27 -24.23
C ALA A 33 26.56 -15.39 -25.18
N PRO A 34 27.42 -16.28 -25.72
CA PRO A 34 26.94 -17.39 -26.55
C PRO A 34 26.08 -18.41 -25.78
N MET A 35 26.29 -18.57 -24.48
CA MET A 35 25.52 -19.52 -23.66
C MET A 35 24.09 -19.04 -23.40
N SER A 36 23.84 -17.73 -23.45
CA SER A 36 22.47 -17.22 -23.29
C SER A 36 21.60 -17.42 -24.54
N SER A 37 22.22 -17.66 -25.69
CA SER A 37 21.50 -17.90 -26.96
C SER A 37 21.17 -19.37 -27.22
N GLY A 38 21.76 -20.30 -26.46
CA GLY A 38 21.53 -21.74 -26.62
C GLY A 38 22.69 -22.57 -26.10
N ASP A 39 22.57 -23.89 -26.26
CA ASP A 39 23.55 -24.84 -25.75
C ASP A 39 24.92 -24.72 -26.40
N VAL A 40 25.96 -24.94 -25.61
CA VAL A 40 27.35 -24.90 -26.07
C VAL A 40 27.98 -26.27 -25.95
N TYR A 41 28.42 -26.78 -27.10
CA TYR A 41 29.17 -28.03 -27.19
C TYR A 41 30.66 -27.74 -27.27
N VAL A 42 31.42 -28.36 -26.37
CA VAL A 42 32.86 -28.17 -26.20
C VAL A 42 33.57 -29.51 -26.45
N PRO A 43 34.11 -29.73 -27.65
CA PRO A 43 34.91 -30.90 -27.93
C PRO A 43 36.26 -30.75 -27.23
N ILE A 44 36.57 -31.65 -26.29
CA ILE A 44 37.86 -31.67 -25.58
C ILE A 44 38.85 -32.60 -26.28
N ASN A 45 38.35 -33.73 -26.78
CA ASN A 45 39.06 -34.63 -27.69
C ASN A 45 38.05 -35.28 -28.65
N PRO A 46 38.48 -36.09 -29.65
CA PRO A 46 37.56 -36.71 -30.62
C PRO A 46 36.47 -37.59 -30.01
N GLU A 47 36.65 -38.08 -28.78
CA GLU A 47 35.72 -39.02 -28.12
C GLU A 47 34.86 -38.36 -27.04
N ILE A 48 35.23 -37.15 -26.57
CA ILE A 48 34.62 -36.48 -25.42
C ILE A 48 34.25 -35.05 -25.81
N THR A 49 32.94 -34.84 -25.95
CA THR A 49 32.33 -33.52 -26.09
C THR A 49 31.49 -33.22 -24.85
N PHE A 50 31.82 -32.14 -24.16
CA PHE A 50 31.00 -31.65 -23.06
C PHE A 50 29.86 -30.81 -23.62
N HIS A 51 28.67 -31.04 -23.11
CA HIS A 51 27.46 -30.32 -23.47
C HIS A 51 27.06 -29.43 -22.30
N PHE A 52 27.04 -28.13 -22.55
CA PHE A 52 26.61 -27.12 -21.58
C PHE A 52 25.25 -26.60 -22.03
N GLU A 53 24.21 -27.02 -21.32
CA GLU A 53 22.82 -26.66 -21.62
C GLU A 53 22.45 -25.31 -21.00
N ASN A 54 21.66 -24.51 -21.72
CA ASN A 54 21.03 -23.31 -21.19
C ASN A 54 19.73 -23.69 -20.47
N TYR A 55 19.82 -24.02 -19.18
CA TYR A 55 18.65 -24.37 -18.38
C TYR A 55 17.77 -23.16 -18.06
N GLY A 56 16.45 -23.39 -18.06
CA GLY A 56 15.50 -22.46 -17.47
C GLY A 56 15.78 -22.26 -15.98
N THR A 57 15.42 -21.09 -15.46
CA THR A 57 15.78 -20.54 -14.14
C THR A 57 15.38 -21.39 -12.92
N ASN A 58 14.65 -22.49 -13.12
CA ASN A 58 14.04 -23.30 -12.06
C ASN A 58 14.52 -24.77 -11.99
N GLU A 59 15.47 -25.21 -12.82
CA GLU A 59 16.01 -26.57 -12.75
C GLU A 59 17.53 -26.56 -12.51
N ILE A 60 17.93 -26.80 -11.25
CA ILE A 60 19.33 -26.91 -10.85
C ILE A 60 19.69 -28.38 -10.67
N ARG A 61 20.51 -28.94 -11.57
CA ARG A 61 21.20 -30.22 -11.35
C ARG A 61 22.71 -30.00 -11.24
N GLY A 62 23.16 -29.61 -10.05
CA GLY A 62 24.58 -29.76 -9.68
C GLY A 62 24.79 -31.14 -9.07
N LEU A 63 25.70 -31.95 -9.59
CA LEU A 63 26.06 -33.27 -9.01
C LEU A 63 27.37 -33.24 -8.21
N TYR A 64 28.02 -32.07 -8.08
CA TYR A 64 29.36 -31.96 -7.51
C TYR A 64 29.55 -30.66 -6.72
N ASP A 65 30.41 -30.72 -5.71
CA ASP A 65 30.94 -29.56 -4.99
C ASP A 65 31.92 -28.79 -5.90
N MET A 66 31.82 -27.46 -5.93
CA MET A 66 32.76 -26.60 -6.66
C MET A 66 33.68 -25.87 -5.68
N PHE A 67 34.99 -26.05 -5.87
CA PHE A 67 36.03 -25.33 -5.13
C PHE A 67 36.72 -24.35 -6.08
N ILE A 68 36.67 -23.07 -5.73
CA ILE A 68 37.23 -21.97 -6.53
C ILE A 68 38.50 -21.47 -5.85
N PHE A 69 39.61 -21.52 -6.59
CA PHE A 69 40.91 -21.06 -6.12
C PHE A 69 41.33 -19.77 -6.83
N SER A 70 42.08 -18.92 -6.14
CA SER A 70 42.84 -17.80 -6.72
C SER A 70 44.33 -18.01 -6.52
N LEU A 71 45.17 -17.19 -7.17
CA LEU A 71 46.58 -17.19 -6.85
C LEU A 71 46.82 -16.59 -5.46
N HIS A 72 47.83 -17.09 -4.76
CA HIS A 72 48.35 -16.45 -3.56
C HIS A 72 49.00 -15.10 -3.92
N LEU A 73 49.05 -14.15 -2.98
CA LEU A 73 49.57 -12.81 -3.26
C LEU A 73 51.02 -12.84 -3.75
N GLU A 74 51.83 -13.72 -3.17
CA GLU A 74 53.23 -13.92 -3.53
C GLU A 74 53.37 -14.48 -4.95
N ALA A 75 52.56 -15.48 -5.32
CA ALA A 75 52.50 -16.05 -6.66
C ALA A 75 51.88 -15.10 -7.71
N SER A 76 51.10 -14.12 -7.27
CA SER A 76 50.50 -13.09 -8.13
C SER A 76 51.45 -11.94 -8.46
N SER A 77 52.63 -11.90 -7.81
CA SER A 77 53.68 -10.91 -8.03
C SER A 77 54.70 -11.42 -9.07
N ALA A 78 55.18 -10.55 -9.95
CA ALA A 78 56.09 -10.91 -11.04
C ALA A 78 57.51 -11.33 -10.59
N GLN A 79 57.79 -11.37 -9.28
CA GLN A 79 59.14 -11.50 -8.73
C GLN A 79 59.54 -12.93 -8.35
N LEU A 80 58.62 -13.90 -8.40
CA LEU A 80 58.85 -15.28 -7.96
C LEU A 80 58.58 -16.32 -9.05
N ASN A 81 59.38 -17.39 -9.06
CA ASN A 81 59.25 -18.47 -10.03
C ASN A 81 58.17 -19.47 -9.62
N VAL A 82 56.98 -19.31 -10.18
CA VAL A 82 55.77 -20.13 -9.91
C VAL A 82 56.02 -21.63 -10.13
N SER A 83 56.97 -22.02 -11.01
CA SER A 83 57.27 -23.44 -11.29
C SER A 83 57.92 -24.21 -10.13
N GLN A 84 58.42 -23.50 -9.12
CA GLN A 84 59.06 -24.09 -7.94
C GLN A 84 58.18 -24.06 -6.67
N MET A 85 56.98 -23.46 -6.77
CA MET A 85 56.04 -23.34 -5.65
C MET A 85 55.16 -24.58 -5.53
N THR A 86 54.78 -24.92 -4.30
CA THR A 86 53.78 -25.96 -4.03
C THR A 86 52.37 -25.47 -4.31
N PHE A 87 51.41 -26.39 -4.37
CA PHE A 87 50.01 -26.04 -4.67
C PHE A 87 49.41 -25.07 -3.64
N GLU A 88 49.67 -25.26 -2.35
CA GLU A 88 49.15 -24.39 -1.28
C GLU A 88 49.81 -23.01 -1.26
N GLU A 89 51.08 -22.93 -1.68
CA GLU A 89 51.81 -21.67 -1.86
C GLU A 89 51.36 -20.91 -3.13
N THR A 90 50.85 -21.64 -4.12
CA THR A 90 50.42 -21.05 -5.39
C THR A 90 48.95 -20.65 -5.36
N PHE A 91 48.09 -21.48 -4.74
CA PHE A 91 46.64 -21.37 -4.82
C PHE A 91 45.99 -21.21 -3.45
N LEU A 92 45.14 -20.19 -3.35
CA LEU A 92 44.30 -19.92 -2.18
C LEU A 92 42.86 -20.28 -2.50
N LEU A 93 42.22 -21.08 -1.66
CA LEU A 93 40.78 -21.37 -1.78
C LEU A 93 39.97 -20.11 -1.44
N THR A 94 39.26 -19.55 -2.40
CA THR A 94 38.49 -18.31 -2.20
C THR A 94 37.01 -18.55 -1.97
N ASP A 95 36.41 -19.48 -2.71
CA ASP A 95 34.97 -19.72 -2.64
C ASP A 95 34.67 -21.22 -2.76
N VAL A 96 33.65 -21.67 -2.03
CA VAL A 96 33.16 -23.06 -2.04
C VAL A 96 31.66 -23.05 -2.31
N ILE A 97 31.22 -23.95 -3.19
CA ILE A 97 29.81 -24.23 -3.46
C ILE A 97 29.59 -25.71 -3.19
N LEU A 98 28.94 -26.02 -2.07
CA LEU A 98 28.64 -27.40 -1.68
C LEU A 98 27.27 -27.81 -2.22
N TRP A 99 27.11 -29.09 -2.52
CA TRP A 99 25.83 -29.71 -2.83
C TRP A 99 25.08 -30.16 -1.54
N PRO A 100 23.74 -30.03 -1.48
CA PRO A 100 22.85 -29.32 -2.42
C PRO A 100 23.17 -27.83 -2.42
N LEU A 101 22.99 -27.14 -3.55
CA LEU A 101 23.42 -25.74 -3.79
C LEU A 101 22.89 -24.77 -2.71
N VAL A 102 23.60 -24.70 -1.58
CA VAL A 102 23.38 -23.74 -0.51
C VAL A 102 24.45 -22.68 -0.70
N ALA A 103 24.04 -21.50 -1.18
CA ALA A 103 24.76 -20.22 -1.25
C ALA A 103 26.31 -20.25 -1.20
N VAL A 104 26.97 -19.58 -2.16
CA VAL A 104 28.44 -19.45 -2.23
C VAL A 104 29.05 -19.06 -0.88
N GLN A 105 29.93 -19.91 -0.35
CA GLN A 105 30.68 -19.63 0.88
C GLN A 105 32.03 -19.02 0.53
N ARG A 106 32.15 -17.70 0.71
CA ARG A 106 33.44 -17.01 0.54
C ARG A 106 34.36 -17.27 1.71
N ARG A 107 35.51 -17.88 1.46
CA ARG A 107 36.58 -18.17 2.43
C ARG A 107 37.70 -17.13 2.40
N ALA A 108 38.00 -16.56 1.24
CA ALA A 108 39.03 -15.52 1.09
C ALA A 108 38.68 -14.55 -0.04
N LYS A 109 39.30 -13.37 -0.03
CA LYS A 109 39.14 -12.39 -1.11
C LYS A 109 39.97 -12.82 -2.32
N LYS A 110 39.35 -12.88 -3.51
CA LYS A 110 40.05 -13.17 -4.77
C LYS A 110 41.17 -12.16 -5.02
N VAL A 111 42.39 -12.67 -5.19
CA VAL A 111 43.55 -11.90 -5.61
C VAL A 111 43.77 -12.13 -7.11
N TRP A 112 43.88 -11.04 -7.86
CA TRP A 112 44.21 -11.08 -9.27
C TRP A 112 45.70 -10.80 -9.47
N PRO A 113 46.33 -11.40 -10.50
CA PRO A 113 47.71 -11.09 -10.88
C PRO A 113 47.94 -9.59 -11.01
N GLU A 114 49.09 -9.12 -10.49
CA GLU A 114 49.58 -7.75 -10.65
C GLU A 114 48.58 -6.65 -10.24
N GLY A 115 47.67 -6.95 -9.30
CA GLY A 115 46.67 -5.99 -8.84
C GLY A 115 45.58 -5.66 -9.86
N SER A 116 45.43 -6.47 -10.91
CA SER A 116 44.33 -6.34 -11.88
C SER A 116 42.95 -6.58 -11.25
N LYS A 117 41.87 -6.33 -11.98
CA LYS A 117 40.49 -6.48 -11.48
C LYS A 117 39.70 -7.62 -12.14
N GLY A 118 40.39 -8.46 -12.92
CA GLY A 118 39.76 -9.51 -13.71
C GLY A 118 38.90 -8.97 -14.85
N PRO A 119 38.34 -9.88 -15.68
CA PRO A 119 37.40 -9.51 -16.73
C PRO A 119 36.09 -8.98 -16.12
N ASN A 120 35.40 -8.11 -16.87
CA ASN A 120 34.10 -7.60 -16.47
C ASN A 120 33.13 -8.76 -16.20
N HIS A 121 32.48 -8.74 -15.03
CA HIS A 121 31.50 -9.75 -14.66
C HIS A 121 30.30 -9.67 -15.61
N ASN A 122 29.93 -10.79 -16.25
CA ASN A 122 28.65 -10.91 -16.92
C ASN A 122 27.63 -11.42 -15.89
N PRO A 123 26.66 -10.60 -15.45
CA PRO A 123 25.76 -10.95 -14.37
C PRO A 123 24.81 -12.11 -14.71
N CYS A 124 24.64 -12.47 -15.99
CA CYS A 124 23.63 -13.44 -16.43
C CYS A 124 24.00 -14.92 -16.28
N LEU A 125 25.20 -15.27 -15.82
CA LEU A 125 25.60 -16.67 -15.59
C LEU A 125 25.56 -17.13 -14.14
N ILE A 126 25.50 -16.17 -13.22
CA ILE A 126 25.02 -16.44 -11.89
C ILE A 126 23.50 -16.39 -12.07
N TYR A 127 22.78 -17.37 -11.51
CA TYR A 127 21.31 -17.40 -11.38
C TYR A 127 20.72 -16.00 -11.53
N ASP A 128 19.71 -15.84 -12.40
CA ASP A 128 19.08 -14.55 -12.74
C ASP A 128 19.29 -13.52 -11.64
N CYS A 129 20.05 -12.47 -11.97
CA CYS A 129 20.11 -11.26 -11.17
C CYS A 129 18.75 -10.52 -11.21
N GLU A 130 17.66 -11.20 -10.91
CA GLU A 130 16.45 -10.62 -10.33
C GLU A 130 16.52 -10.70 -8.79
N MET A 131 17.69 -10.35 -8.25
CA MET A 131 17.72 -9.65 -6.97
C MET A 131 18.35 -8.26 -7.09
N THR A 132 18.46 -7.73 -8.32
CA THR A 132 18.52 -6.27 -8.60
C THR A 132 17.16 -5.59 -8.48
N GLY A 133 16.26 -6.20 -7.72
CA GLY A 133 15.14 -5.53 -7.12
C GLY A 133 15.08 -5.84 -5.64
N THR A 134 16.16 -6.25 -4.94
CA THR A 134 16.02 -6.59 -3.50
C THR A 134 15.96 -5.40 -2.59
N THR A 135 16.75 -4.35 -2.79
CA THR A 135 16.53 -3.15 -1.98
C THR A 135 15.19 -2.53 -2.31
N GLN A 136 14.73 -2.54 -3.57
CA GLN A 136 13.38 -2.09 -3.90
C GLN A 136 12.29 -3.05 -3.44
N ALA A 137 12.43 -4.37 -3.53
CA ALA A 137 11.42 -5.35 -3.15
C ALA A 137 11.43 -5.57 -1.65
N ILE A 138 12.58 -5.63 -0.98
CA ILE A 138 12.68 -5.59 0.48
C ILE A 138 12.23 -4.22 0.97
N ALA A 139 12.57 -3.10 0.32
CA ALA A 139 11.96 -1.82 0.68
C ALA A 139 10.47 -1.79 0.35
N LEU A 140 9.94 -2.45 -0.68
CA LEU A 140 8.50 -2.51 -0.98
C LEU A 140 7.77 -3.50 -0.09
N ILE A 141 8.45 -4.50 0.46
CA ILE A 141 7.93 -5.46 1.44
C ILE A 141 7.98 -4.81 2.83
N LEU A 142 9.03 -4.05 3.14
CA LEU A 142 9.13 -3.28 4.38
C LEU A 142 8.21 -2.06 4.32
N LEU A 143 8.22 -1.26 3.25
CA LEU A 143 7.26 -0.18 2.99
C LEU A 143 5.85 -0.74 2.88
N GLY A 144 5.65 -1.86 2.20
CA GLY A 144 4.37 -2.57 2.14
C GLY A 144 3.94 -3.03 3.53
N GLY A 145 4.87 -3.52 4.35
CA GLY A 145 4.65 -3.87 5.75
C GLY A 145 4.33 -2.66 6.62
N PHE A 146 5.04 -1.53 6.45
CA PHE A 146 4.78 -0.26 7.12
C PHE A 146 3.48 0.38 6.64
N ILE A 147 3.11 0.21 5.37
CA ILE A 147 1.83 0.63 4.80
C ILE A 147 0.74 -0.29 5.31
N ILE A 148 0.92 -1.61 5.40
CA ILE A 148 -0.09 -2.52 5.95
C ILE A 148 -0.27 -2.27 7.44
N VAL A 149 0.80 -2.15 8.22
CA VAL A 149 0.75 -1.78 9.64
C VAL A 149 0.20 -0.37 9.81
N GLY A 150 0.59 0.56 8.94
CA GLY A 150 0.13 1.93 8.90
C GLY A 150 -1.35 2.04 8.52
N VAL A 151 -1.83 1.26 7.56
CA VAL A 151 -3.23 1.17 7.11
C VAL A 151 -4.05 0.37 8.10
N THR A 152 -3.49 -0.64 8.77
CA THR A 152 -4.20 -1.39 9.82
C THR A 152 -4.31 -0.55 11.09
N ASN A 153 -3.26 0.21 11.45
CA ASN A 153 -3.32 1.16 12.55
C ASN A 153 -4.12 2.40 12.17
N LEU A 154 -4.05 2.89 10.93
CA LEU A 154 -4.90 3.98 10.45
C LEU A 154 -6.33 3.49 10.36
N ALA A 155 -6.61 2.26 9.93
CA ALA A 155 -7.94 1.65 9.97
C ALA A 155 -8.39 1.43 11.41
N ARG A 156 -7.52 1.02 12.35
CA ARG A 156 -7.87 0.96 13.79
C ARG A 156 -8.06 2.33 14.40
N VAL A 157 -7.32 3.34 13.95
CA VAL A 157 -7.40 4.74 14.42
C VAL A 157 -8.52 5.47 13.72
N THR A 158 -8.88 5.17 12.47
CA THR A 158 -10.02 5.74 11.75
C THR A 158 -11.26 4.96 12.09
N TYR A 159 -11.25 3.65 12.26
CA TYR A 159 -12.35 2.90 12.86
C TYR A 159 -12.50 3.30 14.32
N GLY A 160 -11.41 3.44 15.08
CA GLY A 160 -11.42 3.93 16.45
C GLY A 160 -11.84 5.39 16.55
N ARG A 161 -11.41 6.26 15.64
CA ARG A 161 -11.86 7.65 15.48
C ARG A 161 -13.22 7.74 14.82
N HIS A 162 -13.70 6.76 14.07
CA HIS A 162 -15.04 6.70 13.48
C HIS A 162 -16.00 6.09 14.48
N LEU A 163 -15.53 5.26 15.41
CA LEU A 163 -16.27 4.79 16.56
C LEU A 163 -16.27 5.86 17.65
N GLN A 164 -15.16 6.59 17.84
CA GLN A 164 -15.09 7.79 18.68
C GLN A 164 -15.74 8.99 18.01
N GLN A 165 -15.79 9.10 16.69
CA GLN A 165 -16.57 10.09 15.93
C GLN A 165 -17.97 9.60 15.80
N GLN A 166 -18.32 8.33 15.86
CA GLN A 166 -19.70 7.98 16.16
C GLN A 166 -19.97 8.45 17.58
N LYS A 167 -19.12 8.17 18.57
CA LYS A 167 -19.24 8.74 19.93
C LYS A 167 -19.12 10.29 20.02
N LYS A 168 -18.55 11.01 19.04
CA LYS A 168 -18.41 12.49 18.96
C LYS A 168 -19.40 13.17 17.98
N VAL A 169 -19.86 12.45 16.96
CA VAL A 169 -21.15 12.64 16.23
C VAL A 169 -22.30 12.20 17.14
N LEU A 170 -21.98 11.65 18.32
CA LEU A 170 -22.84 11.45 19.47
C LEU A 170 -22.36 12.27 20.68
N GLY A 171 -21.39 13.17 20.49
CA GLY A 171 -20.65 13.87 21.54
C GLY A 171 -20.04 15.17 21.02
N GLY A 172 -20.91 16.14 20.77
CA GLY A 172 -20.62 17.49 20.28
C GLY A 172 -21.82 18.03 19.47
N ASN A 173 -21.88 19.34 19.20
CA ASN A 173 -22.99 20.05 18.53
C ASN A 173 -23.39 19.51 17.12
N ALA A 174 -22.78 18.43 16.65
CA ALA A 174 -23.12 17.69 15.43
C ALA A 174 -23.93 16.40 15.71
N LYS A 175 -24.40 16.19 16.95
CA LYS A 175 -25.18 15.02 17.38
C LYS A 175 -26.54 14.94 16.67
N LEU A 176 -26.57 14.18 15.57
CA LEU A 176 -27.79 13.94 14.79
C LEU A 176 -28.74 13.00 15.54
N ILE A 177 -28.21 12.12 16.39
CA ILE A 177 -28.98 11.17 17.19
C ILE A 177 -28.90 11.60 18.65
N LEU A 178 -29.99 12.16 19.15
CA LEU A 178 -30.19 12.51 20.55
C LEU A 178 -30.79 11.30 21.29
N TYR A 179 -30.37 11.11 22.52
CA TYR A 179 -30.98 10.19 23.47
C TYR A 179 -31.77 10.98 24.51
N SER A 180 -32.59 10.27 25.27
CA SER A 180 -33.33 10.84 26.40
C SER A 180 -32.42 11.59 27.40
N ASP A 181 -31.16 11.18 27.54
CA ASP A 181 -30.16 11.87 28.40
C ASP A 181 -29.69 13.23 27.86
N ASP A 182 -29.84 13.49 26.55
CA ASP A 182 -29.46 14.77 25.94
C ASP A 182 -30.55 15.84 26.07
N ILE A 183 -31.75 15.48 26.57
CA ILE A 183 -32.91 16.37 26.62
C ILE A 183 -33.36 16.54 28.07
N SER A 184 -33.31 17.77 28.56
CA SER A 184 -33.94 18.13 29.83
C SER A 184 -35.37 18.61 29.58
N TYR A 185 -36.35 17.90 30.15
CA TYR A 185 -37.72 18.40 30.18
C TYR A 185 -37.80 19.53 31.20
N VAL A 186 -37.90 20.77 30.72
CA VAL A 186 -38.23 21.89 31.60
C VAL A 186 -39.66 21.70 32.09
N LYS A 187 -39.81 21.28 33.35
CA LYS A 187 -41.10 21.36 34.03
C LYS A 187 -41.47 22.85 34.12
N VAL A 188 -42.60 23.23 33.56
CA VAL A 188 -43.16 24.58 33.65
C VAL A 188 -43.59 24.81 35.11
N ALA A 189 -42.61 25.12 35.96
CA ALA A 189 -42.83 25.52 37.34
C ALA A 189 -41.74 26.53 37.72
N LYS A 190 -42.11 27.80 37.64
CA LYS A 190 -41.48 28.98 38.28
C LYS A 190 -39.97 29.18 38.05
N GLN A 191 -39.68 30.24 37.28
CA GLN A 191 -38.40 30.97 37.26
C GLN A 191 -37.12 30.12 37.17
N ALA A 192 -36.79 29.68 35.95
CA ALA A 192 -35.43 29.25 35.64
C ALA A 192 -34.61 30.49 35.25
N SER A 193 -33.93 31.07 36.23
CA SER A 193 -32.76 31.90 36.03
C SER A 193 -31.71 31.11 35.23
N SER A 194 -31.33 31.62 34.06
CA SER A 194 -30.10 31.31 33.32
C SER A 194 -29.66 29.83 33.34
N GLN A 195 -30.42 28.96 32.68
CA GLN A 195 -29.86 27.71 32.15
C GLN A 195 -29.70 27.87 30.64
N GLN A 196 -28.44 27.83 30.19
CA GLN A 196 -28.08 27.88 28.77
C GLN A 196 -28.61 26.62 28.08
N GLY A 197 -29.69 26.76 27.31
CA GLY A 197 -30.24 25.69 26.49
C GLY A 197 -31.17 26.26 25.41
N GLU A 198 -31.07 25.72 24.21
CA GLU A 198 -31.90 26.09 23.06
C GLU A 198 -33.24 25.35 23.12
N GLN A 199 -34.35 26.04 22.84
CA GLN A 199 -35.69 25.42 22.86
C GLN A 199 -35.91 24.58 21.60
N ILE A 200 -36.46 23.38 21.77
CA ILE A 200 -36.66 22.41 20.69
C ILE A 200 -38.11 21.90 20.63
N HIS A 201 -38.55 21.50 19.44
CA HIS A 201 -39.83 20.86 19.19
C HIS A 201 -39.63 19.40 18.78
N ILE A 202 -40.25 18.47 19.50
CA ILE A 202 -40.19 17.02 19.20
C ILE A 202 -41.47 16.59 18.49
N LYS A 203 -41.35 16.20 17.23
CA LYS A 203 -42.45 15.61 16.46
C LYS A 203 -42.36 14.09 16.55
N ARG A 204 -43.38 13.49 17.18
CA ARG A 204 -43.47 12.04 17.37
C ARG A 204 -43.98 11.36 16.11
N LEU A 205 -43.26 10.33 15.64
CA LEU A 205 -43.58 9.64 14.39
C LEU A 205 -44.25 8.28 14.58
N ALA A 206 -44.39 7.81 15.83
CA ALA A 206 -44.94 6.48 16.16
C ALA A 206 -44.25 5.33 15.38
N LEU A 207 -42.96 5.49 15.08
CA LEU A 207 -42.15 4.49 14.39
C LEU A 207 -41.38 3.65 15.41
N PRO A 208 -41.29 2.33 15.24
CA PRO A 208 -40.49 1.47 16.11
C PRO A 208 -39.01 1.81 16.00
N ASN A 209 -38.29 1.71 17.11
CA ASN A 209 -36.85 1.91 17.16
C ASN A 209 -36.11 0.79 16.38
N LYS A 210 -35.88 1.02 15.09
CA LYS A 210 -35.08 0.16 14.20
C LYS A 210 -33.77 0.84 13.85
N PRO A 211 -32.68 0.08 13.63
CA PRO A 211 -31.40 0.65 13.23
C PRO A 211 -31.58 1.43 11.91
N LEU A 212 -31.17 2.70 11.93
CA LEU A 212 -31.27 3.57 10.77
C LEU A 212 -30.31 3.07 9.68
N LYS A 213 -30.83 2.83 8.48
CA LYS A 213 -30.01 2.48 7.30
C LYS A 213 -29.15 3.68 6.88
N SER A 214 -27.97 3.41 6.30
CA SER A 214 -27.02 4.46 5.87
C SER A 214 -27.67 5.53 4.99
N ASN A 215 -28.46 5.11 4.00
CA ASN A 215 -29.15 6.02 3.09
C ASN A 215 -30.11 6.99 3.81
N MET A 216 -30.79 6.54 4.86
CA MET A 216 -31.67 7.40 5.66
C MET A 216 -30.87 8.40 6.51
N ILE A 217 -29.72 8.00 7.03
CA ILE A 217 -28.84 8.90 7.78
C ILE A 217 -28.31 10.01 6.85
N ASP A 218 -27.95 9.67 5.62
CA ASP A 218 -27.49 10.65 4.63
C ASP A 218 -28.61 11.65 4.28
N TRP A 219 -29.84 11.17 4.06
CA TRP A 219 -31.02 12.03 3.89
C TRP A 219 -31.26 12.98 5.07
N LEU A 220 -31.10 12.50 6.31
CA LEU A 220 -31.28 13.31 7.51
C LEU A 220 -30.17 14.36 7.69
N ARG A 221 -28.95 14.08 7.22
CA ARG A 221 -27.87 15.07 7.18
C ARG A 221 -28.18 16.16 6.18
N THR A 222 -28.58 15.78 4.96
CA THR A 222 -29.02 16.75 3.93
C THR A 222 -30.14 17.63 4.47
N LEU A 223 -31.12 17.06 5.17
CA LEU A 223 -32.21 17.81 5.79
C LEU A 223 -31.73 18.82 6.85
N ARG A 224 -30.69 18.48 7.63
CA ARG A 224 -30.09 19.40 8.64
C ARG A 224 -29.32 20.54 8.00
N ASP A 225 -28.74 20.29 6.82
CA ASP A 225 -27.95 21.27 6.07
C ASP A 225 -28.85 22.27 5.32
N VAL A 226 -30.14 21.94 5.12
CA VAL A 226 -31.15 22.90 4.66
C VAL A 226 -31.45 23.89 5.78
N ARG A 227 -30.76 25.03 5.73
CA ARG A 227 -31.00 26.19 6.59
C ARG A 227 -31.42 27.37 5.73
N SER A 228 -32.68 27.77 5.84
CA SER A 228 -33.20 28.97 5.19
C SER A 228 -34.20 29.65 6.12
N GLU A 229 -34.42 30.95 5.91
CA GLU A 229 -35.33 31.76 6.73
C GLU A 229 -36.77 31.24 6.70
N ASN A 230 -37.17 30.58 5.60
CA ASN A 230 -38.53 30.09 5.38
C ASN A 230 -38.71 28.59 5.66
N VAL A 231 -37.67 27.90 6.13
CA VAL A 231 -37.72 26.46 6.46
C VAL A 231 -37.32 26.25 7.91
N ASN A 232 -38.17 25.53 8.66
CA ASN A 232 -37.85 25.22 10.05
C ASN A 232 -36.61 24.34 10.16
N VAL A 233 -35.67 24.73 11.01
CA VAL A 233 -34.36 24.08 11.13
C VAL A 233 -34.54 22.69 11.75
N PHE A 234 -34.09 21.68 11.02
CA PHE A 234 -34.00 20.32 11.52
C PHE A 234 -32.75 20.19 12.41
N ILE A 235 -32.93 19.69 13.65
CA ILE A 235 -31.85 19.54 14.63
C ILE A 235 -31.31 18.11 14.60
N GLY A 236 -32.21 17.12 14.65
CA GLY A 236 -31.82 15.71 14.69
C GLY A 236 -32.98 14.76 14.98
N CYS A 237 -32.65 13.53 15.34
CA CYS A 237 -33.57 12.46 15.69
C CYS A 237 -33.41 12.12 17.17
N LEU A 238 -34.52 11.99 17.88
CA LEU A 238 -34.55 11.49 19.25
C LEU A 238 -34.89 10.00 19.21
N LEU A 239 -33.94 9.19 19.65
CA LEU A 239 -34.10 7.74 19.81
C LEU A 239 -34.36 7.43 21.27
N ASP A 240 -35.58 6.98 21.54
CA ASP A 240 -36.00 6.44 22.83
C ASP A 240 -36.09 4.91 22.75
N ALA A 241 -36.20 4.23 23.89
CA ALA A 241 -36.17 2.76 23.98
C ALA A 241 -37.05 2.09 22.92
N ASP A 242 -38.27 2.60 22.71
CA ASP A 242 -39.25 2.01 21.79
C ASP A 242 -39.68 2.92 20.63
N SER A 243 -39.21 4.17 20.57
CA SER A 243 -39.72 5.15 19.61
C SER A 243 -38.65 5.99 18.90
N PHE A 244 -38.85 6.18 17.60
CA PHE A 244 -38.08 7.11 16.77
C PHE A 244 -38.87 8.41 16.57
N ASN A 245 -38.27 9.54 16.97
CA ASN A 245 -38.87 10.86 16.88
C ASN A 245 -37.91 11.82 16.17
N VAL A 246 -38.43 12.91 15.61
CA VAL A 246 -37.63 13.96 14.95
C VAL A 246 -37.72 15.28 15.72
N VAL A 247 -36.62 16.00 15.74
CA VAL A 247 -36.41 17.20 16.55
C VAL A 247 -36.13 18.38 15.62
N PHE A 248 -36.89 19.44 15.81
CA PHE A 248 -36.77 20.71 15.09
C PHE A 248 -36.55 21.85 16.08
N GLU A 249 -36.10 23.00 15.58
CA GLU A 249 -36.09 24.23 16.35
C GLU A 249 -37.52 24.62 16.77
N TYR A 250 -37.65 25.20 17.95
CA TYR A 250 -38.95 25.62 18.48
C TYR A 250 -39.44 26.91 17.80
N CYS A 251 -40.52 26.80 17.02
CA CYS A 251 -41.20 27.97 16.45
C CYS A 251 -42.14 28.62 17.46
N SER A 252 -41.77 29.78 18.00
CA SER A 252 -42.54 30.51 19.02
C SER A 252 -43.95 30.94 18.59
N ARG A 253 -44.20 31.09 17.29
CA ARG A 253 -45.48 31.54 16.73
C ARG A 253 -46.47 30.41 16.43
N GLY A 254 -46.04 29.16 16.57
CA GLY A 254 -46.86 27.99 16.22
C GLY A 254 -47.02 27.79 14.72
N SER A 255 -47.96 26.94 14.33
CA SER A 255 -48.26 26.64 12.94
C SER A 255 -49.11 27.73 12.28
N VAL A 256 -49.13 27.76 10.95
CA VAL A 256 -50.04 28.65 10.19
C VAL A 256 -51.51 28.43 10.59
N GLN A 257 -51.88 27.19 10.92
CA GLN A 257 -53.22 26.86 11.41
C GLN A 257 -53.51 27.55 12.74
N ASP A 258 -52.55 27.59 13.66
CA ASP A 258 -52.68 28.28 14.95
C ASP A 258 -52.83 29.79 14.77
N ILE A 259 -52.07 30.36 13.83
CA ILE A 259 -52.14 31.78 13.48
C ILE A 259 -53.51 32.13 12.90
N ILE A 260 -54.04 31.31 11.99
CA ILE A 260 -55.36 31.51 11.37
C ILE A 260 -56.49 31.33 12.40
N ALA A 261 -56.36 30.38 13.33
CA ALA A 261 -57.35 30.15 14.38
C ALA A 261 -57.41 31.29 15.40
N LYS A 262 -56.33 32.08 15.51
CA LYS A 262 -56.22 33.18 16.47
C LYS A 262 -56.95 34.42 15.96
N LYS A 263 -58.17 34.63 16.46
CA LYS A 263 -59.05 35.78 16.13
C LYS A 263 -58.44 37.18 16.40
N SER A 264 -57.34 37.26 17.14
CA SER A 264 -56.67 38.53 17.46
C SER A 264 -55.67 38.98 16.37
N ILE A 265 -55.41 38.16 15.36
CA ILE A 265 -54.49 38.50 14.26
C ILE A 265 -55.33 38.92 13.05
N ASN A 266 -55.06 40.12 12.51
CA ASN A 266 -55.70 40.58 11.28
C ASN A 266 -54.94 40.02 10.08
N LEU A 267 -55.59 39.19 9.25
CA LEU A 267 -55.01 38.63 8.04
C LEU A 267 -55.30 39.56 6.85
N ASP A 268 -54.67 40.73 6.87
CA ASP A 268 -54.74 41.68 5.77
C ASP A 268 -54.08 41.14 4.49
N TRP A 269 -54.28 41.85 3.39
CA TRP A 269 -53.80 41.41 2.08
C TRP A 269 -52.27 41.35 2.02
N GLU A 270 -51.59 42.31 2.64
CA GLU A 270 -50.13 42.37 2.69
C GLU A 270 -49.55 41.17 3.44
N PHE A 271 -50.12 40.81 4.59
CA PHE A 271 -49.71 39.63 5.35
C PHE A 271 -49.94 38.32 4.58
N LYS A 272 -51.07 38.21 3.86
CA LYS A 272 -51.36 37.05 3.01
C LYS A 272 -50.37 36.92 1.85
N LEU A 273 -50.02 38.04 1.21
CA LEU A 273 -49.02 38.06 0.15
C LEU A 273 -47.63 37.68 0.67
N SER A 274 -47.26 38.14 1.86
CA SER A 274 -46.01 37.73 2.52
C SER A 274 -45.99 36.21 2.71
N LEU A 275 -47.04 35.62 3.31
CA LEU A 275 -47.13 34.18 3.51
C LEU A 275 -47.03 33.38 2.20
N LEU A 276 -47.69 33.84 1.13
CA LEU A 276 -47.62 33.19 -0.18
C LEU A 276 -46.22 33.27 -0.79
N THR A 277 -45.56 34.42 -0.65
CA THR A 277 -44.19 34.63 -1.16
C THR A 277 -43.21 33.72 -0.44
N ASP A 278 -43.28 33.63 0.88
CA ASP A 278 -42.44 32.76 1.70
C ASP A 278 -42.62 31.28 1.30
N LEU A 279 -43.88 30.85 1.08
CA LEU A 279 -44.20 29.49 0.62
C LEU A 279 -43.66 29.17 -0.78
N ILE A 280 -43.71 30.12 -1.71
CA ILE A 280 -43.15 29.94 -3.06
C ILE A 280 -41.64 29.84 -3.00
N GLN A 281 -40.98 30.67 -2.19
CA GLN A 281 -39.53 30.67 -2.04
C GLN A 281 -38.99 29.34 -1.51
N VAL A 282 -39.71 28.67 -0.60
CA VAL A 282 -39.34 27.31 -0.13
C VAL A 282 -39.31 26.30 -1.27
N ARG A 283 -40.25 26.36 -2.22
CA ARG A 283 -40.36 25.42 -3.34
C ARG A 283 -39.24 25.56 -4.38
N ILE A 284 -38.57 26.71 -4.45
CA ILE A 284 -37.56 26.99 -5.48
C ILE A 284 -36.19 26.40 -5.10
N TYR A 285 -35.95 26.02 -3.83
CA TYR A 285 -34.76 25.26 -3.45
C TYR A 285 -34.89 23.80 -3.93
N PRO A 286 -34.09 23.34 -4.92
CA PRO A 286 -34.13 21.96 -5.35
C PRO A 286 -33.46 21.08 -4.30
N ALA A 287 -34.06 19.91 -4.05
CA ALA A 287 -33.31 18.77 -3.54
C ALA A 287 -32.15 18.51 -4.51
N VAL A 288 -30.92 18.77 -4.05
CA VAL A 288 -29.68 18.42 -4.75
C VAL A 288 -29.53 16.90 -4.79
#